data_AF-Q9EZM5-F1
#
_entry.id   AF-Q9EZM5-F1
#
_cell.length_a   1.000
_cell.length_b   1.000
_cell.length_c   1.000
_cell.angle_alpha   90.00
_cell.angle_beta   90.00
_cell.angle_gamma   90.00
#
_symmetry.space_group_name_H-M   'P 1'
#
loop_
_entity.id
_entity.type
_entity.pdbx_description
1 polymer ?
#
loop_
_entity_poly.entity_id
_entity_poly.type
_entity_poly.pdbx_seq_one_letter_code
_entity_poly.pdbx_strand_id
1 'polypeptide(L)'
;MYGGVVYENERNSLSFDIPTNKKNITAQEIDYKVRNYLLKHKNLYEFNSSPYETGYIKFIEGSGHSFWYDLMPESGKKFYPTKYLLIYNDNKTVESKSINVEVHLTKK
;
A
#
# COMPACT_ATOMS: atom_id res chain seq x y z
N MET A 1 13.84 -4.87 7.91
CA MET A 1 12.72 -3.97 8.28
C MET A 1 12.68 -2.88 7.23
N TYR A 2 11.49 -2.41 6.87
CA TYR A 2 11.30 -1.22 6.04
C TYR A 2 10.31 -0.30 6.74
N GLY A 3 10.51 1.00 6.56
CA GLY A 3 9.67 2.05 7.14
C GLY A 3 8.65 2.57 6.13
N GLY A 4 7.61 3.20 6.65
CA GLY A 4 6.70 3.96 5.82
C GLY A 4 5.85 4.97 6.57
N VAL A 5 5.22 5.84 5.80
CA VAL A 5 4.41 6.96 6.30
C VAL A 5 3.04 6.94 5.63
N VAL A 6 2.01 7.27 6.40
CA VAL A 6 0.63 7.41 5.92
C VAL A 6 0.25 8.88 5.95
N TYR A 7 -0.12 9.41 4.80
CA TYR A 7 -0.66 10.75 4.64
C TYR A 7 -2.19 10.67 4.52
N GLU A 8 -2.90 11.41 5.37
CA GLU A 8 -4.35 11.64 5.24
C GLU A 8 -4.58 13.10 4.88
N ASN A 9 -5.17 13.37 3.71
CA ASN A 9 -5.32 14.72 3.15
C ASN A 9 -3.99 15.51 3.20
N GLU A 10 -2.93 14.89 2.66
CA GLU A 10 -1.55 15.42 2.59
C GLU A 10 -0.82 15.62 3.93
N ARG A 11 -1.44 15.25 5.06
CA ARG A 11 -0.82 15.38 6.39
C ARG A 11 -0.33 14.03 6.88
N ASN A 12 0.93 13.97 7.34
CA ASN A 12 1.45 12.78 8.01
C ASN A 12 0.55 12.47 9.22
N SER A 13 -0.07 11.30 9.17
CA SER A 13 -1.07 10.85 10.13
C SER A 13 -0.62 9.64 10.96
N LEU A 14 0.37 8.90 10.46
CA LEU A 14 0.89 7.67 11.06
C LEU A 14 2.20 7.31 10.37
N SER A 15 3.15 6.76 11.12
CA SER A 15 4.35 6.13 10.59
C SER A 15 4.44 4.70 11.11
N PHE A 16 5.07 3.82 10.36
CA PHE A 16 5.16 2.40 10.70
C PHE A 16 6.50 1.81 10.29
N ASP A 17 6.88 0.75 10.99
CA ASP A 17 8.04 -0.08 10.70
C ASP A 17 7.61 -1.54 10.64
N ILE A 18 7.83 -2.20 9.49
CA ILE A 18 7.42 -3.60 9.30
C ILE A 18 8.66 -4.49 9.15
N PRO A 19 8.79 -5.54 9.98
CA PRO A 19 9.93 -6.45 9.90
C PRO A 19 9.87 -7.33 8.64
N THR A 20 11.04 -7.64 8.11
CA THR A 20 11.25 -8.64 7.07
C THR A 20 12.65 -9.23 7.21
N ASN A 21 12.77 -10.53 6.93
CA ASN A 21 14.03 -11.26 6.86
C ASN A 21 14.56 -11.38 5.41
N LYS A 22 13.81 -10.92 4.41
CA LYS A 22 14.19 -10.99 3.00
C LYS A 22 15.01 -9.77 2.59
N LYS A 23 16.15 -9.98 1.92
CA LYS A 23 16.94 -8.89 1.33
C LYS A 23 16.20 -8.27 0.14
N ASN A 24 15.75 -9.10 -0.80
CA ASN A 24 14.86 -8.70 -1.89
C ASN A 24 13.46 -9.23 -1.59
N ILE A 25 12.48 -8.36 -1.53
CA ILE A 25 11.09 -8.65 -1.16
C ILE A 25 10.18 -8.23 -2.31
N THR A 26 9.09 -8.95 -2.54
CA THR A 26 8.11 -8.57 -3.56
C THR A 26 7.35 -7.33 -3.11
N ALA A 27 7.02 -6.43 -4.05
CA ALA A 27 6.14 -5.30 -3.77
C ALA A 27 4.78 -5.78 -3.24
N GLN A 28 4.30 -6.94 -3.72
CA GLN A 28 3.10 -7.62 -3.24
C GLN A 28 3.16 -7.95 -1.73
N GLU A 29 4.28 -8.52 -1.24
CA GLU A 29 4.39 -8.85 0.18
C GLU A 29 4.41 -7.60 1.05
N ILE A 30 5.06 -6.53 0.59
CA ILE A 30 5.03 -5.24 1.28
C ILE A 30 3.59 -4.70 1.31
N ASP A 31 2.94 -4.61 0.14
CA ASP A 31 1.58 -4.06 0.03
C ASP A 31 0.60 -4.81 0.94
N TYR A 32 0.62 -6.14 0.91
CA TYR A 32 -0.21 -6.97 1.79
C TYR A 32 0.00 -6.64 3.27
N LYS A 33 1.26 -6.54 3.73
CA LYS A 33 1.55 -6.25 5.14
C LYS A 33 1.13 -4.82 5.53
N VAL A 34 1.31 -3.85 4.63
CA VAL A 34 0.91 -2.46 4.85
C VAL A 34 -0.62 -2.36 4.90
N ARG A 35 -1.36 -2.92 3.94
CA ARG A 35 -2.83 -2.93 3.98
C ARG A 35 -3.37 -3.62 5.24
N ASN A 36 -2.79 -4.74 5.65
CA ASN A 36 -3.18 -5.42 6.89
C ASN A 36 -2.92 -4.57 8.15
N TYR A 37 -1.83 -3.79 8.15
CA TYR A 37 -1.57 -2.82 9.21
C TYR A 37 -2.62 -1.69 9.22
N LEU A 38 -2.97 -1.14 8.05
CA LEU A 38 -3.95 -0.07 7.92
C LEU A 38 -5.39 -0.51 8.18
N LEU A 39 -5.75 -1.76 7.87
CA LEU A 39 -7.04 -2.35 8.26
C LEU A 39 -7.25 -2.26 9.77
N LYS A 40 -6.21 -2.48 10.58
CA LYS A 40 -6.29 -2.50 12.05
C LYS A 40 -6.23 -1.11 12.69
N HIS A 41 -5.54 -0.16 12.07
CA HIS A 41 -5.25 1.15 12.68
C HIS A 41 -6.01 2.32 12.06
N LYS A 42 -6.55 2.14 10.84
CA LYS A 42 -7.19 3.21 10.06
C LYS A 42 -8.52 2.78 9.42
N ASN A 43 -8.97 1.54 9.64
CA ASN A 43 -10.15 0.96 9.00
C ASN A 43 -10.14 1.13 7.48
N LEU A 44 -8.99 0.88 6.84
CA LEU A 44 -8.78 1.12 5.39
C LEU A 44 -9.92 0.54 4.53
N TYR A 45 -10.43 -0.64 4.89
CA TYR A 45 -11.62 -1.25 4.33
C TYR A 45 -12.52 -1.72 5.47
N GLU A 46 -13.81 -1.42 5.37
CA GLU A 46 -14.88 -1.95 6.21
C GLU A 46 -15.82 -2.82 5.36
N PHE A 47 -16.75 -3.52 6.01
CA PHE A 47 -17.64 -4.45 5.32
C PHE A 47 -18.45 -3.80 4.17
N ASN A 48 -18.91 -2.57 4.35
CA ASN A 48 -19.74 -1.88 3.37
C ASN A 48 -19.01 -0.80 2.56
N SER A 49 -17.88 -0.28 3.06
CA SER A 49 -17.24 0.90 2.46
C SER A 49 -15.81 1.10 2.96
N SER A 50 -15.19 2.20 2.54
CA SER A 50 -14.00 2.78 3.17
C SER A 50 -14.33 4.19 3.67
N PRO A 51 -13.73 4.67 4.79
CA PRO A 51 -13.77 6.08 5.17
C PRO A 51 -12.99 6.98 4.20
N TYR A 52 -12.22 6.39 3.29
CA TYR A 52 -11.43 7.07 2.28
C TYR A 52 -12.16 7.05 0.93
N GLU A 53 -12.08 8.16 0.20
CA GLU A 53 -12.58 8.29 -1.17
C GLU A 53 -11.53 7.77 -2.16
N THR A 54 -10.26 8.10 -1.94
CA THR A 54 -9.13 7.65 -2.75
C THR A 54 -8.00 7.16 -1.87
N GLY A 55 -7.19 6.24 -2.38
CA GLY A 55 -5.96 5.85 -1.72
C GLY A 55 -4.98 5.19 -2.68
N TYR A 56 -3.68 5.48 -2.55
CA TYR A 56 -2.63 4.74 -3.25
C TYR A 56 -1.46 4.44 -2.32
N ILE A 57 -0.78 3.33 -2.60
CA ILE A 57 0.50 2.98 -1.97
C ILE A 57 1.62 3.23 -2.97
N LYS A 58 2.62 3.99 -2.57
CA LYS A 58 3.79 4.36 -3.37
C LYS A 58 5.05 3.74 -2.78
N PHE A 59 5.85 3.18 -3.66
CA PHE A 59 7.12 2.55 -3.37
C PHE A 59 8.23 3.44 -3.93
N ILE A 60 9.21 3.80 -3.11
CA ILE A 60 10.33 4.66 -3.48
C ILE A 60 11.61 3.85 -3.24
N GLU A 61 12.20 3.34 -4.33
CA GLU A 61 13.44 2.57 -4.28
C GLU A 61 14.63 3.48 -3.93
N GLY A 62 15.72 2.91 -3.40
CA GLY A 62 16.92 3.68 -3.05
C GLY A 62 17.57 4.43 -4.22
N SER A 63 17.25 4.07 -5.46
CA SER A 63 17.66 4.77 -6.68
C SER A 63 16.87 6.05 -6.97
N GLY A 64 15.78 6.30 -6.23
CA GLY A 64 14.80 7.36 -6.51
C GLY A 64 13.70 6.96 -7.51
N HIS A 65 13.81 5.79 -8.15
CA HIS A 65 12.72 5.25 -8.95
C HIS A 65 11.51 4.96 -8.06
N SER A 66 10.31 5.26 -8.56
CA SER A 66 9.08 5.00 -7.81
C SER A 66 7.95 4.49 -8.68
N PHE A 67 7.07 3.71 -8.06
CA PHE A 67 5.86 3.16 -8.65
C PHE A 67 4.77 3.12 -7.57
N TRP A 68 3.51 2.94 -7.98
CA TRP A 68 2.39 2.96 -7.05
C TRP A 68 1.26 2.04 -7.50
N TYR A 69 0.44 1.63 -6.54
CA TYR A 69 -0.79 0.87 -6.76
C TYR A 69 -1.98 1.60 -6.17
N ASP A 70 -3.08 1.63 -6.92
CA ASP A 70 -4.37 2.09 -6.40
C ASP A 70 -4.87 1.11 -5.34
N LEU A 71 -5.32 1.63 -4.20
CA LEU A 71 -5.88 0.85 -3.09
C LEU A 71 -7.39 0.68 -3.22
N MET A 72 -8.07 1.53 -4.00
CA MET A 72 -9.52 1.46 -4.16
C MET A 72 -9.91 0.55 -5.32
N PRO A 73 -11.05 -0.16 -5.22
CA PRO A 73 -11.56 -0.93 -6.33
C PRO A 73 -12.02 -0.01 -7.47
N GLU A 74 -12.03 -0.54 -8.70
CA GLU A 74 -12.69 0.14 -9.82
C GLU A 74 -14.15 0.49 -9.48
N SER A 75 -14.61 1.64 -9.96
CA SER A 75 -15.99 2.07 -9.74
C SER A 75 -16.98 1.08 -10.36
N GLY A 76 -18.05 0.76 -9.63
CA GLY A 76 -19.07 -0.17 -10.10
C GLY A 76 -19.69 -1.00 -8.98
N LYS A 77 -20.66 -1.86 -9.34
CA LYS A 77 -21.40 -2.70 -8.38
C LYS A 77 -20.68 -4.01 -8.02
N LYS A 78 -19.67 -4.41 -8.80
CA LYS A 78 -18.99 -5.70 -8.65
C LYS A 78 -17.49 -5.50 -8.53
N PHE A 79 -16.90 -6.10 -7.51
CA PHE A 79 -15.46 -6.24 -7.37
C PHE A 79 -15.02 -7.59 -7.96
N TYR A 80 -13.94 -7.58 -8.75
CA TYR A 80 -13.36 -8.79 -9.36
C TYR A 80 -11.97 -9.03 -8.77
N PRO A 81 -11.83 -9.87 -7.73
CA PRO A 81 -10.56 -10.06 -7.03
C PRO A 81 -9.43 -10.53 -7.94
N THR A 82 -9.72 -11.43 -8.89
CA THR A 82 -8.72 -11.95 -9.83
C THR A 82 -8.17 -10.86 -10.72
N LYS A 83 -9.02 -9.99 -11.28
CA LYS A 83 -8.59 -8.83 -12.08
C LYS A 83 -7.76 -7.85 -11.25
N TYR A 84 -8.20 -7.56 -10.03
CA TYR A 84 -7.51 -6.63 -9.14
C TYR A 84 -6.10 -7.11 -8.76
N LEU A 85 -5.92 -8.41 -8.54
CA LEU A 85 -4.63 -9.00 -8.18
C LEU A 85 -3.67 -9.19 -9.37
N LEU A 86 -4.12 -8.97 -10.62
CA LEU A 86 -3.24 -9.05 -11.79
C LEU A 86 -2.12 -7.99 -11.77
N ILE A 87 -2.26 -6.93 -10.97
CA ILE A 87 -1.20 -5.92 -10.78
C ILE A 87 0.11 -6.51 -10.24
N TYR A 88 0.08 -7.69 -9.63
CA TYR A 88 1.27 -8.37 -9.10
C TYR A 88 1.85 -9.44 -10.04
N ASN A 89 1.33 -9.56 -11.27
CA ASN A 89 1.77 -10.60 -12.21
C ASN A 89 3.22 -10.41 -12.68
N ASP A 90 3.78 -9.21 -12.51
CA ASP A 90 5.16 -8.87 -12.86
C ASP A 90 6.19 -9.40 -11.85
N ASN A 91 5.72 -9.89 -10.68
CA ASN A 91 6.54 -10.34 -9.57
C ASN A 91 7.62 -9.31 -9.18
N LYS A 92 7.30 -8.01 -9.25
CA LYS A 92 8.24 -6.92 -8.96
C LYS A 92 8.86 -7.08 -7.57
N THR A 93 10.20 -7.06 -7.52
CA THR A 93 10.97 -7.10 -6.27
C THR A 93 11.72 -5.80 -6.02
N VAL A 94 11.91 -5.48 -4.74
CA VAL A 94 12.68 -4.31 -4.27
C VAL A 94 13.62 -4.72 -3.14
N GLU A 95 14.69 -3.95 -2.94
CA GLU A 95 15.61 -4.17 -1.82
C GLU A 95 15.00 -3.62 -0.52
N SER A 96 14.83 -4.49 0.48
CA SER A 96 14.10 -4.17 1.71
C SER A 96 14.79 -3.16 2.62
N LYS A 97 16.11 -2.96 2.48
CA LYS A 97 16.88 -2.03 3.31
C LYS A 97 16.81 -0.59 2.81
N SER A 98 16.54 -0.39 1.52
CA SER A 98 16.59 0.91 0.85
C SER A 98 15.22 1.40 0.38
N ILE A 99 14.19 0.56 0.46
CA ILE A 99 12.82 0.92 0.10
C ILE A 99 12.16 1.81 1.17
N ASN A 100 11.53 2.90 0.72
CA ASN A 100 10.57 3.67 1.51
C ASN A 100 9.15 3.46 0.96
N VAL A 101 8.17 3.40 1.86
CA VAL A 101 6.76 3.25 1.51
C VAL A 101 5.98 4.47 1.96
N GLU A 102 5.21 5.05 1.05
CA GLU A 102 4.25 6.09 1.37
C GLU A 102 2.85 5.63 1.03
N VAL A 103 1.89 5.83 1.92
CA VAL A 103 0.48 5.62 1.65
C VAL A 103 -0.23 6.96 1.68
N HIS A 104 -0.94 7.29 0.63
CA HIS A 104 -1.65 8.56 0.50
C HIS A 104 -3.14 8.29 0.42
N LEU A 105 -3.89 8.81 1.38
CA LEU A 105 -5.33 8.60 1.54
C LEU A 105 -6.06 9.95 1.55
N THR A 106 -7.20 10.01 0.88
CA THR A 106 -8.10 11.16 0.92
C THR A 106 -9.38 10.76 1.61
N LYS A 107 -9.77 11.50 2.65
CA LYS A 107 -11.04 11.26 3.35
C LYS A 107 -12.22 11.69 2.49
N LYS A 108 -13.36 11.05 2.72
CA LYS A 108 -14.66 11.53 2.24
C LYS A 108 -15.05 12.86 2.89
#